data_AF-Q2G114-F1
#
_entry.id   AF-Q2G114-F1
#
_cell.length_a   1.000
_cell.length_b   1.000
_cell.length_c   1.000
_cell.angle_alpha   90.00
_cell.angle_beta   90.00
_cell.angle_gamma   90.00
#
_symmetry.space_group_name_H-M   'P 1'
#
loop_
_entity.id
_entity.type
_entity.pdbx_description
1 polymer ?
#
loop_
_entity_poly.entity_id
_entity_poly.type
_entity_poly.pdbx_seq_one_letter_code
_entity_poly.pdbx_strand_id
1 'polypeptide(L)' 'MNLNIDWSKDFQEFQEILNSGIHPEWLYCAKANLVLEPAYTGEGKQFFSTQDIINASKIIPFF' A
#
# COMPACT_ATOMS: atom_id res chain seq x y z
N MET A 1 0.57 8.46 13.82
CA MET A 1 0.75 7.04 13.45
C MET A 1 2.14 6.91 12.88
N ASN A 2 3.01 6.08 13.48
CA ASN A 2 4.36 5.87 12.97
C ASN A 2 4.34 4.61 12.10
N LEU A 3 4.22 4.82 10.79
CA LEU A 3 4.26 3.74 9.81
C LEU A 3 5.70 3.39 9.47
N ASN A 4 6.02 2.10 9.55
CA ASN A 4 7.31 1.53 9.17
C ASN A 4 7.31 1.20 7.67
N ILE A 5 7.13 2.22 6.84
CA ILE A 5 7.27 2.12 5.38
C ILE A 5 8.55 2.83 4.98
N ASP A 6 9.35 2.19 4.13
CA ASP A 6 10.48 2.84 3.48
C ASP A 6 9.99 3.70 2.33
N TRP A 7 9.62 4.95 2.63
CA TRP A 7 9.10 5.92 1.67
C TRP A 7 10.11 6.30 0.57
N SER A 8 11.37 5.87 0.67
CA SER A 8 12.38 6.10 -0.37
C SER A 8 12.36 5.05 -1.48
N LYS A 9 11.76 3.88 -1.27
CA LYS A 9 11.58 2.87 -2.32
C LYS A 9 10.53 3.34 -3.33
N ASP A 10 10.74 3.00 -4.61
CA ASP A 10 9.73 3.23 -5.64
C ASP A 10 8.50 2.32 -5.45
N PHE A 11 8.71 1.09 -4.95
CA PHE A 11 7.66 0.10 -4.76
C PHE A 11 7.71 -0.53 -3.37
N GLN A 12 6.53 -0.83 -2.82
CA GLN A 12 6.35 -1.62 -1.61
C GLN A 12 5.71 -2.96 -1.97
N GLU A 13 6.25 -4.05 -1.42
CA GLU A 13 5.58 -5.35 -1.53
C GLU A 13 4.35 -5.39 -0.62
N PHE A 14 3.31 -6.12 -1.02
CA PHE A 14 2.06 -6.26 -0.26
C PHE A 14 2.30 -6.68 1.19
N GLN A 15 3.17 -7.67 1.45
CA GLN A 15 3.48 -8.10 2.82
C GLN A 15 4.29 -7.04 3.59
N GLU A 16 5.13 -6.25 2.91
CA GLU A 16 5.83 -5.14 3.56
C GLU A 16 4.83 -4.07 4.04
N ILE A 17 3.82 -3.75 3.22
CA ILE A 17 2.75 -2.81 3.60
C ILE A 17 1.96 -3.36 4.79
N LEU A 18 1.58 -4.64 4.77
CA LEU A 18 0.86 -5.27 5.89
C LEU A 18 1.66 -5.28 7.19
N ASN A 19 2.99 -5.41 7.11
CA ASN A 19 3.88 -5.40 8.27
C ASN A 19 4.37 -3.98 8.66
N SER A 20 3.90 -2.94 7.99
CA SER A 20 4.31 -1.56 8.23
C SER A 20 3.59 -0.88 9.40
N GLY A 21 2.57 -1.52 9.95
CA GLY A 21 1.68 -0.95 10.97
C GLY A 21 0.45 -0.25 10.39
N ILE A 22 0.26 -0.23 9.07
CA ILE A 22 -1.04 0.10 8.45
C ILE A 22 -2.06 -0.97 8.82
N HIS A 23 -3.26 -0.58 9.26
CA HIS A 23 -4.33 -1.54 9.49
C HIS A 23 -4.64 -2.31 8.19
N PRO A 24 -4.63 -3.66 8.17
CA PRO A 24 -4.80 -4.44 6.94
C PRO A 24 -6.05 -4.07 6.14
N GLU A 25 -7.13 -3.73 6.84
CA GLU A 25 -8.40 -3.29 6.24
C GLU A 25 -8.24 -2.05 5.35
N TRP A 26 -7.31 -1.15 5.66
CA TRP A 26 -7.04 0.00 4.79
C TRP A 26 -6.60 -0.46 3.40
N LEU A 27 -5.66 -1.42 3.34
CA LEU A 27 -5.12 -1.94 2.09
C LEU A 27 -6.18 -2.72 1.31
N TYR A 28 -7.02 -3.49 2.01
CA TYR A 28 -8.15 -4.19 1.39
C TYR A 28 -9.20 -3.23 0.85
N CYS A 29 -9.61 -2.21 1.62
CA CYS A 29 -10.54 -1.18 1.17
C CYS A 29 -9.99 -0.39 -0.01
N ALA A 30 -8.73 0.04 0.03
CA ALA A 30 -8.11 0.79 -1.06
C ALA A 30 -8.11 0.00 -2.37
N LYS A 31 -7.79 -1.30 -2.31
CA LYS A 31 -7.85 -2.20 -3.47
C LYS A 31 -9.27 -2.46 -3.94
N ALA A 32 -10.19 -2.78 -3.03
CA ALA A 32 -11.58 -3.10 -3.38
C ALA A 32 -12.32 -1.92 -4.03
N ASN A 33 -11.95 -0.69 -3.68
CA ASN A 33 -12.50 0.53 -4.26
C ASN A 33 -11.72 1.05 -5.48
N LEU A 34 -10.73 0.29 -5.99
CA LEU A 34 -9.87 0.69 -7.11
C LEU A 34 -9.12 2.03 -6.88
N VAL A 35 -8.92 2.38 -5.62
CA VAL A 35 -8.15 3.58 -5.21
C VAL A 35 -6.65 3.27 -5.23
N LEU A 36 -6.28 2.01 -5.02
CA LEU A 36 -4.91 1.53 -5.05
C LEU A 36 -4.84 0.21 -5.82
N GLU A 37 -4.12 0.19 -6.93
CA GLU A 37 -3.88 -0.99 -7.75
C GLU A 37 -2.40 -1.40 -7.70
N PRO A 38 -2.09 -2.70 -7.82
CA PRO A 38 -0.71 -3.15 -7.89
C PRO A 38 -0.07 -2.66 -9.19
N ALA A 39 1.10 -2.03 -9.10
CA ALA A 39 1.86 -1.58 -10.26
C ALA A 39 2.41 -2.78 -11.06
N TYR A 40 2.78 -3.86 -10.36
CA TYR A 40 3.08 -5.14 -10.99
C TYR A 40 2.84 -6.31 -10.05
N THR A 41 2.64 -7.49 -10.64
CA THR A 41 2.51 -8.77 -9.92
C THR A 41 3.49 -9.78 -10.51
N GLY A 42 4.27 -10.45 -9.66
CA GLY A 42 5.28 -11.42 -10.08
C GLY A 42 5.58 -12.42 -8.98
N GLU A 43 5.78 -13.69 -9.34
CA GLU A 43 6.14 -14.77 -8.40
C GLU A 43 5.19 -14.89 -7.18
N GLY A 44 3.88 -14.66 -7.39
CA GLY A 44 2.87 -14.70 -6.33
C GLY A 44 2.87 -13.48 -5.40
N LYS A 45 3.69 -12.47 -5.69
CA LYS A 45 3.76 -11.20 -4.95
C LYS A 45 3.07 -10.07 -5.70
N GLN A 46 2.58 -9.09 -4.95
CA GLN A 46 2.02 -7.86 -5.49
C GLN A 46 2.86 -6.68 -5.00
N PHE A 47 3.17 -5.76 -5.89
CA PHE A 47 3.95 -4.58 -5.59
C PHE A 47 3.15 -3.33 -5.94
N PHE A 48 3.19 -2.35 -5.04
CA PHE A 48 2.45 -1.10 -5.14
C PHE A 48 3.46 0.03 -5.24
N SER A 49 3.20 0.99 -6.13
CA SER A 49 3.98 2.22 -6.17
C SER A 49 3.84 2.95 -4.83
N THR A 50 4.96 3.34 -4.23
CA THR A 50 4.96 4.14 -2.99
C THR A 50 4.21 5.45 -3.21
N GLN A 51 4.33 6.05 -4.40
CA GLN A 51 3.62 7.26 -4.76
C GLN A 51 2.09 7.04 -4.83
N ASP A 52 1.65 5.87 -5.30
CA ASP A 52 0.23 5.54 -5.36
C ASP A 52 -0.33 5.25 -3.98
N ILE A 53 0.44 4.63 -3.08
CA ILE A 53 0.04 4.47 -1.67
C ILE A 53 -0.19 5.85 -1.02
N ILE A 54 0.69 6.83 -1.26
CA ILE A 54 0.54 8.19 -0.76
C ILE A 54 -0.68 8.90 -1.39
N ASN A 55 -0.98 8.63 -2.66
CA ASN A 55 -2.15 9.22 -3.30
C ASN A 55 -3.46 8.58 -2.83
N ALA A 56 -3.47 7.27 -2.66
CA ALA A 56 -4.58 6.52 -2.09
C ALA A 56 -4.89 6.99 -0.67
N SER A 57 -3.86 7.29 0.14
CA SER A 57 -4.05 7.75 1.52
C SER A 57 -4.68 9.15 1.63
N LYS A 58 -4.68 9.94 0.55
CA LYS A 58 -5.41 11.22 0.48
C LYS A 58 -6.90 11.02 0.20
N ILE A 59 -7.29 9.89 -0.38
CA ILE A 59 -8.68 9.54 -0.69
C ILE A 59 -9.29 8.73 0.47
N ILE A 60 -8.57 7.72 0.95
CA ILE A 60 -8.92 6.91 2.11
C ILE A 60 -7.79 7.10 3.14
N PRO A 61 -7.97 7.90 4.21
CA PRO A 61 -6.93 8.10 5.22
C PRO A 61 -6.52 6.80 5.90
N PHE A 62 -5.24 6.66 6.25
CA PHE A 62 -4.78 5.58 7.12
C PHE A 62 -5.47 5.65 8.50
N PHE A 63 -5.84 4.50 9.05
CA PHE A 63 -6.46 4.36 10.37
C PHE A 63 -5.82 3.22 11.15
#